data_AF-A0A0K6GFD2-F1
#
_entry.id   AF-A0A0K6GFD2-F1
#
_cell.length_a   1.000
_cell.length_b   1.000
_cell.length_c   1.000
_cell.angle_alpha   90.00
_cell.angle_beta   90.00
_cell.angle_gamma   90.00
#
_symmetry.space_group_name_H-M   'P 1'
#
loop_
_entity.id
_entity.type
_entity.pdbx_description
1 polymer ?
#
loop_
_entity_poly.entity_id
_entity_poly.type
_entity_poly.pdbx_seq_one_letter_code
_entity_poly.pdbx_strand_id
1 'polypeptide(L)'
;MATRTLNIYSYGLHKDTTLMLMFEPPNSSKLYKDQFPVVWKVVTFRARGHAKAAIHYQNRLAFGYAQTDWDNLVDSAAWVEVASGEISRISGQGSQKRFGPNGKGHATKLLVCKNNTDSRANLSIGFVRGDGINQRYEPTMLWTGVGAKSNVIVQFTPILSAYITRDYKASEMLRGEVETDAIWTVNLNQLDDVTGWNLLEDDVTGAFTIEPARFV
;
A
#
# COMPACT_ATOMS: atom_id res chain seq x y z
N MET A 1 1.61 -18.04 -5.73
CA MET A 1 1.36 -16.63 -5.37
C MET A 1 1.90 -15.77 -6.50
N ALA A 2 1.17 -14.75 -6.94
CA ALA A 2 1.65 -13.86 -8.00
C ALA A 2 2.64 -12.84 -7.43
N THR A 3 3.82 -12.78 -8.02
CA THR A 3 4.86 -11.77 -7.73
C THR A 3 5.01 -10.90 -8.97
N ARG A 4 5.21 -9.60 -8.78
CA ARG A 4 5.47 -8.63 -9.84
C ARG A 4 6.70 -7.82 -9.49
N THR A 5 7.59 -7.63 -10.47
CA THR A 5 8.72 -6.72 -10.36
C THR A 5 8.58 -5.63 -11.42
N LEU A 6 8.47 -4.39 -10.98
CA LEU A 6 8.44 -3.22 -11.84
C LEU A 6 9.82 -2.56 -11.79
N ASN A 7 10.53 -2.58 -12.91
CA ASN A 7 11.78 -1.86 -13.06
C ASN A 7 11.47 -0.49 -13.65
N ILE A 8 11.65 0.57 -12.86
CA ILE A 8 11.46 1.94 -13.30
C ILE A 8 12.83 2.54 -13.59
N TYR A 9 12.99 3.09 -14.78
CA TYR A 9 14.22 3.70 -15.28
C TYR A 9 13.98 5.20 -15.48
N SER A 10 14.98 6.03 -15.23
CA SER A 10 14.95 7.44 -15.61
C SER A 10 16.24 7.82 -16.31
N TYR A 11 16.11 8.67 -17.32
CA TYR A 11 17.22 9.08 -18.18
C TYR A 11 17.26 10.60 -18.22
N GLY A 12 18.23 11.20 -17.53
CA GLY A 12 18.54 12.62 -17.72
C GLY A 12 17.56 13.62 -17.09
N LEU A 13 16.84 13.25 -16.02
CA LEU A 13 15.97 14.18 -15.28
C LEU A 13 16.70 15.48 -14.90
N HIS A 14 16.03 16.63 -14.99
CA HIS A 14 16.66 17.92 -14.73
C HIS A 14 17.04 18.11 -13.26
N LYS A 15 16.21 17.55 -12.37
CA LYS A 15 16.35 17.65 -10.91
C LYS A 15 16.11 16.28 -10.27
N ASP A 16 16.58 16.13 -9.03
CA ASP A 16 16.24 14.98 -8.23
C ASP A 16 14.72 14.87 -8.16
N THR A 17 14.17 13.72 -8.48
CA THR A 17 12.73 13.53 -8.64
C THR A 17 12.29 12.39 -7.76
N THR A 18 11.28 12.63 -6.93
CA THR A 18 10.77 11.63 -5.99
C THR A 18 9.43 11.12 -6.49
N LEU A 19 9.37 9.81 -6.68
CA LEU A 19 8.19 9.06 -7.08
C LEU A 19 7.56 8.44 -5.83
N MET A 20 6.33 8.82 -5.53
CA MET A 20 5.50 8.21 -4.50
C MET A 20 4.55 7.20 -5.15
N LEU A 21 4.46 6.00 -4.57
CA LEU A 21 3.55 4.94 -5.01
C LEU A 21 2.55 4.62 -3.91
N MET A 22 1.27 4.53 -4.29
CA MET A 22 0.16 4.25 -3.39
C MET A 22 -0.85 3.34 -4.08
N PHE A 23 -1.48 2.44 -3.34
CA PHE A 23 -2.63 1.69 -3.84
C PHE A 23 -3.89 2.53 -3.75
N GLU A 24 -4.74 2.46 -4.78
CA GLU A 24 -6.00 3.18 -4.74
C GLU A 24 -6.91 2.66 -3.63
N PRO A 25 -7.41 3.55 -2.76
CA PRO A 25 -8.36 3.15 -1.74
C PRO A 25 -9.71 2.77 -2.37
N PRO A 26 -10.48 1.85 -1.78
CA PRO A 26 -11.87 1.66 -2.13
C PRO A 26 -12.64 2.97 -1.96
N ASN A 27 -13.35 3.40 -3.00
CA ASN A 27 -14.20 4.59 -2.92
C ASN A 27 -15.30 4.37 -1.87
N SER A 28 -15.33 5.23 -0.87
CA SER A 28 -16.18 5.11 0.31
C SER A 28 -16.40 6.48 0.94
N SER A 29 -17.58 6.73 1.48
CA SER A 29 -17.91 7.98 2.18
C SER A 29 -17.11 8.20 3.48
N LYS A 30 -16.36 7.16 3.88
CA LYS A 30 -15.45 7.04 5.02
C LYS A 30 -14.01 7.42 4.70
N LEU A 31 -13.67 7.55 3.42
CA LEU A 31 -12.34 7.93 2.98
C LEU A 31 -11.95 9.28 3.61
N TYR A 32 -10.73 9.35 4.14
CA TYR A 32 -10.16 10.47 4.89
C TYR A 32 -10.86 10.83 6.21
N LYS A 33 -11.81 10.01 6.70
CA LYS A 33 -12.49 10.20 8.00
C LYS A 33 -12.14 9.11 9.00
N ASP A 34 -12.43 7.87 8.64
CA ASP A 34 -12.13 6.66 9.41
C ASP A 34 -11.45 5.58 8.57
N GLN A 35 -11.22 5.87 7.28
CA GLN A 35 -10.48 5.05 6.32
C GLN A 35 -9.44 5.92 5.61
N PHE A 36 -8.17 5.53 5.65
CA PHE A 36 -7.06 6.34 5.15
C PHE A 36 -6.15 5.51 4.25
N PRO A 37 -5.79 5.99 3.05
CA PRO A 37 -4.72 5.41 2.26
C PRO A 37 -3.38 5.56 3.00
N VAL A 38 -2.47 4.63 2.75
CA VAL A 38 -1.11 4.67 3.29
C VAL A 38 -0.12 4.63 2.13
N VAL A 39 0.86 5.51 2.16
CA VAL A 39 1.93 5.57 1.15
C VAL A 39 2.72 4.27 1.19
N TRP A 40 2.81 3.59 0.04
CA TRP A 40 3.43 2.27 0.00
C TRP A 40 4.93 2.32 -0.25
N LYS A 41 5.37 3.08 -1.27
CA LYS A 41 6.80 3.27 -1.59
C LYS A 41 7.08 4.72 -1.94
N VAL A 42 8.28 5.16 -1.59
CA VAL A 42 8.82 6.46 -2.00
C VAL A 42 10.22 6.19 -2.54
N VAL A 43 10.50 6.63 -3.77
CA VAL A 43 11.78 6.40 -4.43
C VAL A 43 12.27 7.69 -5.08
N THR A 44 13.52 8.05 -4.81
CA THR A 44 14.14 9.25 -5.39
C THR A 44 15.13 8.86 -6.50
N PHE A 45 14.90 9.39 -7.69
CA PHE A 45 15.78 9.31 -8.84
C PHE A 45 16.69 10.55 -8.88
N ARG A 46 17.99 10.33 -9.09
CA ARG A 46 18.97 11.42 -9.14
C ARG A 46 18.94 12.10 -10.52
N ALA A 47 19.15 13.41 -10.51
CA ALA A 47 19.22 14.22 -11.72
C ALA A 47 20.41 13.83 -12.63
N ARG A 48 20.33 14.20 -13.91
CA ARG A 48 21.44 14.28 -14.89
C ARG A 48 22.15 12.95 -15.20
N GLY A 49 21.56 11.82 -14.82
CA GLY A 49 22.15 10.50 -15.03
C GLY A 49 21.12 9.42 -15.34
N HIS A 50 21.64 8.19 -15.46
CA HIS A 50 20.82 6.99 -15.51
C HIS A 50 20.50 6.53 -14.09
N ALA A 51 19.23 6.41 -13.76
CA ALA A 51 18.81 5.84 -12.50
C ALA A 51 17.79 4.73 -12.71
N LYS A 52 17.78 3.77 -11.78
CA LYS A 52 16.90 2.61 -11.80
C LYS A 52 16.35 2.36 -10.40
N ALA A 53 15.07 2.01 -10.32
CA ALA A 53 14.43 1.46 -9.14
C ALA A 53 13.77 0.13 -9.47
N ALA A 54 13.80 -0.82 -8.53
CA ALA A 54 13.04 -2.06 -8.62
C ALA A 54 11.97 -2.07 -7.52
N ILE A 55 10.71 -2.11 -7.92
CA ILE A 55 9.56 -2.22 -7.03
C ILE A 55 9.08 -3.66 -7.04
N HIS A 56 9.12 -4.30 -5.89
CA HIS A 56 8.68 -5.68 -5.73
C HIS A 56 7.30 -5.71 -5.08
N TYR A 57 6.35 -6.34 -5.76
CA TYR A 57 5.02 -6.59 -5.28
C TYR A 57 4.80 -8.10 -5.15
N GLN A 58 4.27 -8.54 -4.03
CA GLN A 58 3.84 -9.91 -3.83
C GLN A 58 2.44 -9.89 -3.24
N ASN A 59 1.51 -10.60 -3.87
CA ASN A 59 0.12 -10.67 -3.40
C ASN A 59 -0.02 -11.61 -2.19
N ARG A 60 0.59 -11.21 -1.07
CA ARG A 60 0.47 -11.82 0.27
C ARG A 60 -0.21 -10.83 1.17
N LEU A 61 -1.53 -10.81 1.11
CA LEU A 61 -2.34 -9.87 1.90
C LEU A 61 -2.27 -10.23 3.37
N ALA A 62 -2.29 -9.21 4.23
CA ALA A 62 -2.42 -9.39 5.66
C ALA A 62 -3.23 -8.25 6.28
N PHE A 63 -3.97 -8.58 7.34
CA PHE A 63 -4.50 -7.57 8.24
C PHE A 63 -3.50 -7.25 9.34
N GLY A 64 -3.39 -5.98 9.71
CA GLY A 64 -2.54 -5.49 10.78
C GLY A 64 -3.32 -4.85 11.92
N TYR A 65 -2.77 -4.94 13.13
CA TYR A 65 -3.14 -4.09 14.26
C TYR A 65 -2.29 -2.83 14.20
N ALA A 66 -2.86 -1.79 13.61
CA ALA A 66 -2.11 -0.60 13.27
C ALA A 66 -1.88 0.31 14.49
N GLN A 67 -0.72 0.92 14.51
CA GLN A 67 -0.34 2.04 15.35
C GLN A 67 0.17 3.14 14.44
N THR A 68 0.04 4.38 14.92
CA THR A 68 0.51 5.53 14.18
C THR A 68 1.41 6.33 15.11
N ASP A 69 2.59 6.70 14.65
CA ASP A 69 3.51 7.52 15.40
C ASP A 69 3.20 9.03 15.27
N TRP A 70 4.07 9.87 15.83
CA TRP A 70 3.95 11.33 15.79
C TRP A 70 4.07 11.92 14.39
N ASP A 71 4.73 11.21 13.47
CA ASP A 71 4.94 11.61 12.07
C ASP A 71 3.81 11.08 11.15
N ASN A 72 2.72 10.55 11.72
CA ASN A 72 1.65 9.85 10.99
C ASN A 72 2.12 8.60 10.23
N LEU A 73 3.26 8.01 10.58
CA LEU A 73 3.72 6.75 10.00
C LEU A 73 2.94 5.60 10.60
N VAL A 74 2.40 4.75 9.73
CA VAL A 74 1.64 3.57 10.11
C VAL A 74 2.59 2.39 10.26
N ASP A 75 2.65 1.87 11.48
CA ASP A 75 3.29 0.59 11.78
C ASP A 75 2.23 -0.40 12.30
N SER A 76 2.53 -1.69 12.28
CA SER A 76 1.63 -2.72 12.82
C SER A 76 2.31 -3.53 13.91
N ALA A 77 1.78 -3.45 15.13
CA ALA A 77 2.29 -4.23 16.26
C ALA A 77 2.05 -5.74 16.11
N ALA A 78 1.08 -6.14 15.28
CA ALA A 78 0.82 -7.52 14.91
C ALA A 78 0.17 -7.57 13.53
N TRP A 79 0.36 -8.67 12.79
CA TRP A 79 -0.35 -8.93 11.54
C TRP A 79 -0.70 -10.42 11.40
N VAL A 80 -1.64 -10.70 10.50
CA VAL A 80 -2.00 -12.06 10.08
C VAL A 80 -2.22 -12.09 8.57
N GLU A 81 -1.52 -12.98 7.87
CA GLU A 81 -1.74 -13.21 6.45
C GLU A 81 -3.16 -13.72 6.21
N VAL A 82 -3.78 -13.30 5.11
CA VAL A 82 -5.16 -13.66 4.74
C VAL A 82 -5.28 -14.01 3.27
N ALA A 83 -6.12 -14.98 2.99
CA ALA A 83 -6.58 -15.30 1.64
C ALA A 83 -8.01 -14.80 1.39
N SER A 84 -8.35 -14.59 0.11
CA SER A 84 -9.70 -14.20 -0.31
C SER A 84 -10.78 -15.09 0.32
N GLY A 85 -11.77 -14.49 0.96
CA GLY A 85 -12.85 -15.20 1.65
C GLY A 85 -12.54 -15.61 3.09
N GLU A 86 -11.36 -15.28 3.63
CA GLU A 86 -11.03 -15.52 5.04
C GLU A 86 -11.52 -14.41 5.97
N ILE A 87 -11.75 -14.81 7.22
CA ILE A 87 -12.11 -13.93 8.34
C ILE A 87 -11.02 -13.99 9.39
N SER A 88 -10.32 -12.87 9.58
CA SER A 88 -9.39 -12.67 10.69
C SER A 88 -10.07 -12.01 11.88
N ARG A 89 -9.50 -12.22 13.06
CA ARG A 89 -10.01 -11.66 14.32
C ARG A 89 -8.85 -11.19 15.16
N ILE A 90 -8.90 -9.92 15.55
CA ILE A 90 -8.03 -9.41 16.61
C ILE A 90 -8.76 -9.55 17.96
N SER A 91 -8.05 -10.00 18.98
CA SER A 91 -8.57 -10.20 20.34
C SER A 91 -7.50 -9.81 21.37
N GLY A 92 -7.90 -9.66 22.63
CA GLY A 92 -7.02 -9.22 23.71
C GLY A 92 -7.42 -7.85 24.28
N GLN A 93 -6.65 -7.38 25.26
CA GLN A 93 -6.92 -6.16 26.02
C GLN A 93 -5.70 -5.23 26.02
N GLY A 94 -5.95 -3.92 26.13
CA GLY A 94 -4.89 -2.91 26.16
C GLY A 94 -3.94 -2.99 24.95
N SER A 95 -2.64 -3.02 25.23
CA SER A 95 -1.58 -3.19 24.24
C SER A 95 -1.35 -4.66 23.82
N GLN A 96 -1.91 -5.64 24.54
CA GLN A 96 -1.73 -7.07 24.25
C GLN A 96 -2.81 -7.60 23.31
N LYS A 97 -2.96 -6.95 22.16
CA LYS A 97 -3.88 -7.40 21.11
C LYS A 97 -3.14 -8.31 20.12
N ARG A 98 -3.77 -9.42 19.75
CA ARG A 98 -3.21 -10.43 18.85
C ARG A 98 -4.23 -10.98 17.89
N PHE A 99 -3.76 -11.39 16.73
CA PHE A 99 -4.57 -12.16 15.79
C PHE A 99 -4.63 -13.62 16.23
N GLY A 100 -5.84 -14.19 16.13
CA GLY A 100 -6.04 -15.63 16.20
C GLY A 100 -5.93 -16.29 14.81
N PRO A 101 -6.15 -17.61 14.72
CA PRO A 101 -6.23 -18.28 13.43
C PRO A 101 -7.37 -17.71 12.58
N ASN A 102 -7.15 -17.69 11.26
CA ASN A 102 -8.19 -17.30 10.31
C ASN A 102 -9.32 -18.35 10.28
N GLY A 103 -10.55 -17.87 10.21
CA GLY A 103 -11.70 -18.69 9.89
C GLY A 103 -12.07 -18.58 8.42
N LYS A 104 -12.81 -19.55 7.90
CA LYS A 104 -13.45 -19.43 6.58
C LYS A 104 -14.66 -18.50 6.69
N GLY A 105 -14.80 -17.58 5.75
CA GLY A 105 -15.98 -16.75 5.60
C GLY A 105 -17.09 -17.44 4.80
N HIS A 106 -18.20 -16.73 4.60
CA HIS A 106 -19.19 -17.11 3.60
C HIS A 106 -18.57 -17.03 2.20
N ALA A 107 -19.18 -17.69 1.20
CA ALA A 107 -18.68 -17.86 -0.18
C ALA A 107 -18.36 -16.58 -0.99
N THR A 108 -18.30 -15.43 -0.34
CA THR A 108 -17.87 -14.14 -0.89
C THR A 108 -16.34 -14.07 -1.00
N LYS A 109 -15.82 -13.47 -2.07
CA LYS A 109 -14.38 -13.13 -2.23
C LYS A 109 -13.90 -12.00 -1.32
N LEU A 110 -14.68 -11.65 -0.30
CA LEU A 110 -14.42 -10.52 0.59
C LEU A 110 -13.50 -10.94 1.73
N LEU A 111 -12.58 -10.05 2.08
CA LEU A 111 -11.71 -10.19 3.25
C LEU A 111 -12.38 -9.49 4.42
N VAL A 112 -12.43 -10.14 5.58
CA VAL A 112 -13.05 -9.58 6.78
C VAL A 112 -12.07 -9.60 7.94
N CYS A 113 -11.91 -8.46 8.61
CA CYS A 113 -11.20 -8.40 9.89
C CYS A 113 -12.15 -7.92 10.97
N LYS A 114 -12.37 -8.76 11.99
CA LYS A 114 -13.22 -8.44 13.13
C LYS A 114 -12.39 -7.90 14.29
N ASN A 115 -12.81 -6.76 14.83
CA ASN A 115 -12.36 -6.31 16.13
C ASN A 115 -13.12 -7.07 17.22
N ASN A 116 -12.60 -8.21 17.67
CA ASN A 116 -13.21 -9.00 18.73
C ASN A 116 -12.81 -8.53 20.14
N THR A 117 -12.16 -7.37 20.27
CA THR A 117 -11.83 -6.77 21.57
C THR A 117 -13.04 -6.04 22.16
N ASP A 118 -12.89 -5.57 23.40
CA ASP A 118 -13.92 -4.79 24.11
C ASP A 118 -13.69 -3.27 23.99
N SER A 119 -12.77 -2.86 23.11
CA SER A 119 -12.41 -1.46 22.88
C SER A 119 -12.28 -1.16 21.39
N ARG A 120 -12.13 0.12 21.03
CA ARG A 120 -11.79 0.48 19.65
C ARG A 120 -10.39 -0.02 19.27
N ALA A 121 -10.19 -0.33 18.01
CA ALA A 121 -8.88 -0.71 17.47
C ALA A 121 -8.66 -0.07 16.09
N ASN A 122 -7.41 0.27 15.80
CA ASN A 122 -7.01 0.61 14.45
C ASN A 122 -6.63 -0.67 13.72
N LEU A 123 -7.15 -0.85 12.51
CA LEU A 123 -6.92 -2.02 11.68
C LEU A 123 -6.32 -1.57 10.36
N SER A 124 -5.36 -2.30 9.82
CA SER A 124 -4.80 -2.03 8.49
C SER A 124 -4.91 -3.24 7.59
N ILE A 125 -4.87 -3.01 6.28
CA ILE A 125 -4.57 -4.05 5.29
C ILE A 125 -3.34 -3.64 4.50
N GLY A 126 -2.56 -4.62 4.08
CA GLY A 126 -1.31 -4.42 3.40
C GLY A 126 -0.71 -5.73 2.93
N PHE A 127 0.58 -5.69 2.62
CA PHE A 127 1.31 -6.82 2.06
C PHE A 127 2.39 -7.30 3.01
N VAL A 128 2.63 -8.61 2.96
CA VAL A 128 3.75 -9.23 3.64
C VAL A 128 4.85 -9.51 2.64
N ARG A 129 6.03 -8.96 2.90
CA ARG A 129 7.25 -9.17 2.12
C ARG A 129 8.25 -10.01 2.91
N GLY A 130 8.99 -10.86 2.21
CA GLY A 130 10.02 -11.70 2.82
C GLY A 130 9.44 -12.84 3.65
N ASP A 131 10.32 -13.63 4.25
CA ASP A 131 9.96 -14.84 4.99
C ASP A 131 10.78 -14.96 6.29
N GLY A 132 10.23 -15.69 7.26
CA GLY A 132 10.86 -15.92 8.56
C GLY A 132 11.20 -14.60 9.27
N ILE A 133 12.46 -14.48 9.71
CA ILE A 133 12.96 -13.27 10.41
C ILE A 133 13.00 -12.01 9.54
N ASN A 134 12.98 -12.19 8.22
CA ASN A 134 13.01 -11.10 7.24
C ASN A 134 11.61 -10.67 6.81
N GLN A 135 10.57 -11.27 7.41
CA GLN A 135 9.20 -10.91 7.13
C GLN A 135 8.93 -9.46 7.57
N ARG A 136 8.31 -8.67 6.70
CA ARG A 136 7.94 -7.27 6.92
C ARG A 136 6.52 -7.05 6.43
N TYR A 137 5.71 -6.40 7.26
CA TYR A 137 4.37 -5.96 6.89
C TYR A 137 4.42 -4.53 6.35
N GLU A 138 3.81 -4.30 5.20
CA GLU A 138 3.77 -3.01 4.51
C GLU A 138 2.29 -2.57 4.39
N PRO A 139 1.80 -1.69 5.28
CA PRO A 139 0.42 -1.21 5.23
C PRO A 139 0.16 -0.39 3.96
N THR A 140 -1.03 -0.52 3.40
CA THR A 140 -1.48 0.25 2.22
C THR A 140 -2.79 0.98 2.48
N MET A 141 -3.53 0.55 3.50
CA MET A 141 -4.74 1.22 3.95
C MET A 141 -4.96 0.98 5.45
N LEU A 142 -5.52 1.98 6.11
CA LEU A 142 -5.79 2.02 7.54
C LEU A 142 -7.27 2.36 7.80
N TRP A 143 -7.86 1.69 8.78
CA TRP A 143 -9.13 2.08 9.40
C TRP A 143 -8.89 2.44 10.87
N THR A 144 -9.28 3.66 11.26
CA THR A 144 -9.09 4.13 12.63
C THR A 144 -10.36 3.94 13.45
N GLY A 145 -10.19 3.58 14.72
CA GLY A 145 -11.29 3.60 15.68
C GLY A 145 -12.39 2.57 15.41
N VAL A 146 -12.07 1.44 14.76
CA VAL A 146 -13.03 0.35 14.49
C VAL A 146 -13.65 -0.09 15.81
N GLY A 147 -14.98 -0.02 15.90
CA GLY A 147 -15.74 -0.28 17.12
C GLY A 147 -15.50 -1.68 17.68
N ALA A 148 -15.66 -1.82 19.01
CA ALA A 148 -15.67 -3.13 19.65
C ALA A 148 -16.74 -4.02 18.98
N LYS A 149 -16.41 -5.30 18.77
CA LYS A 149 -17.25 -6.30 18.10
C LYS A 149 -17.69 -5.95 16.67
N SER A 150 -17.13 -4.88 16.09
CA SER A 150 -17.36 -4.47 14.70
C SER A 150 -16.34 -5.12 13.76
N ASN A 151 -16.46 -4.88 12.46
CA ASN A 151 -15.54 -5.42 11.47
C ASN A 151 -15.28 -4.43 10.32
N VAL A 152 -14.15 -4.64 9.65
CA VAL A 152 -13.87 -4.08 8.32
C VAL A 152 -14.05 -5.17 7.29
N ILE A 153 -14.62 -4.80 6.13
CA ILE A 153 -14.81 -5.67 4.98
C ILE A 153 -14.13 -4.99 3.81
N VAL A 154 -13.27 -5.73 3.11
CA VAL A 154 -12.53 -5.18 1.98
C VAL A 154 -12.50 -6.16 0.83
N GLN A 155 -12.72 -5.63 -0.37
CA GLN A 155 -12.33 -6.25 -1.62
C GLN A 155 -11.07 -5.54 -2.09
N PHE A 156 -9.97 -6.27 -2.21
CA PHE A 156 -8.69 -5.68 -2.56
C PHE A 156 -8.39 -5.91 -4.04
N THR A 157 -8.21 -4.82 -4.79
CA THR A 157 -7.70 -4.85 -6.17
C THR A 157 -6.42 -4.01 -6.20
N PRO A 158 -5.26 -4.57 -6.64
CA PRO A 158 -3.97 -3.88 -6.58
C PRO A 158 -3.83 -2.86 -7.72
N ILE A 159 -4.66 -1.83 -7.70
CA ILE A 159 -4.50 -0.66 -8.57
C ILE A 159 -3.45 0.24 -7.91
N LEU A 160 -2.32 0.42 -8.58
CA LEU A 160 -1.19 1.20 -8.10
C LEU A 160 -1.12 2.51 -8.89
N SER A 161 -1.07 3.63 -8.16
CA SER A 161 -0.93 4.97 -8.71
C SER A 161 0.41 5.59 -8.29
N ALA A 162 0.99 6.40 -9.17
CA ALA A 162 2.27 7.06 -8.97
C ALA A 162 2.16 8.58 -9.08
N TYR A 163 2.85 9.28 -8.20
CA TYR A 163 2.83 10.73 -8.05
C TYR A 163 4.24 11.28 -7.95
N ILE A 164 4.48 12.48 -8.48
CA ILE A 164 5.73 13.20 -8.30
C ILE A 164 5.57 14.18 -7.15
N THR A 165 6.17 13.85 -6.00
CA THR A 165 6.10 14.66 -4.77
C THR A 165 7.21 14.23 -3.81
N ARG A 166 7.67 15.16 -2.96
CA ARG A 166 8.64 14.91 -1.88
C ARG A 166 8.00 15.02 -0.49
N ASP A 167 6.70 15.27 -0.43
CA ASP A 167 6.03 15.73 0.79
C ASP A 167 5.67 14.57 1.73
N TYR A 168 5.81 13.33 1.25
CA TYR A 168 5.39 12.14 1.95
C TYR A 168 6.52 11.12 2.14
N LYS A 169 6.44 10.39 3.25
CA LYS A 169 7.31 9.26 3.59
C LYS A 169 6.60 7.94 3.29
N ALA A 170 7.37 6.87 3.08
CA ALA A 170 6.81 5.52 3.03
C ALA A 170 6.14 5.19 4.38
N SER A 171 5.02 4.48 4.34
CA SER A 171 4.11 4.18 5.46
C SER A 171 3.36 5.38 6.05
N GLU A 172 3.48 6.57 5.47
CA GLU A 172 2.72 7.73 5.94
C GLU A 172 1.23 7.60 5.62
N MET A 173 0.38 7.90 6.60
CA MET A 173 -1.06 7.96 6.43
C MET A 173 -1.49 9.26 5.74
N LEU A 174 -2.26 9.14 4.65
CA LEU A 174 -2.80 10.29 3.94
C LEU A 174 -4.16 10.70 4.50
N ARG A 175 -4.25 11.96 4.95
CA ARG A 175 -5.47 12.56 5.52
C ARG A 175 -6.30 13.36 4.51
N GLY A 176 -5.87 13.39 3.26
CA GLY A 176 -6.54 14.03 2.15
C GLY A 176 -6.00 13.50 0.83
N GLU A 177 -6.52 14.05 -0.27
CA GLU A 177 -5.99 13.79 -1.59
C GLU A 177 -4.55 14.29 -1.71
N VAL A 178 -3.78 13.66 -2.59
CA VAL A 178 -2.46 14.16 -2.97
C VAL A 178 -2.70 15.43 -3.77
N GLU A 179 -1.94 16.49 -3.49
CA GLU A 179 -2.15 17.80 -4.14
C GLU A 179 -1.86 17.78 -5.65
N THR A 180 -1.21 16.74 -6.15
CA THR A 180 -0.88 16.53 -7.57
C THR A 180 -1.65 15.35 -8.15
N ASP A 181 -1.91 15.42 -9.45
CA ASP A 181 -2.52 14.31 -10.18
C ASP A 181 -1.55 13.12 -10.26
N ALA A 182 -2.12 11.91 -10.31
CA ALA A 182 -1.35 10.71 -10.60
C ALA A 182 -0.82 10.79 -12.05
N ILE A 183 0.49 10.63 -12.21
CA ILE A 183 1.12 10.60 -13.55
C ILE A 183 1.01 9.24 -14.22
N TRP A 184 0.58 8.23 -13.46
CA TRP A 184 0.50 6.84 -13.90
C TRP A 184 -0.35 6.02 -12.93
N THR A 185 -1.22 5.17 -13.48
CA THR A 185 -2.08 4.25 -12.72
C THR A 185 -2.18 2.93 -13.47
N VAL A 186 -2.02 1.81 -12.77
CA VAL A 186 -2.15 0.48 -13.38
C VAL A 186 -2.68 -0.57 -12.42
N ASN A 187 -3.45 -1.53 -12.94
CA ASN A 187 -3.80 -2.73 -12.18
C ASN A 187 -2.67 -3.77 -12.26
N LEU A 188 -1.99 -4.03 -11.14
CA LEU A 188 -0.85 -4.96 -11.11
C LEU A 188 -1.22 -6.40 -11.49
N ASN A 189 -2.48 -6.79 -11.40
CA ASN A 189 -2.94 -8.12 -11.84
C ASN A 189 -2.89 -8.28 -13.38
N GLN A 190 -2.83 -7.19 -14.13
CA GLN A 190 -2.80 -7.18 -15.59
C GLN A 190 -1.37 -7.13 -16.16
N LEU A 191 -0.36 -7.06 -15.29
CA LEU A 191 1.04 -7.03 -15.68
C LEU A 191 1.66 -8.42 -15.70
N ASP A 192 2.67 -8.58 -16.55
CA ASP A 192 3.61 -9.71 -16.51
C ASP A 192 4.43 -9.71 -15.21
N ASP A 193 5.04 -10.85 -14.91
CA ASP A 193 5.85 -11.05 -13.70
C ASP A 193 6.99 -10.04 -13.56
N VAL A 194 7.57 -9.61 -14.68
CA VAL A 194 8.62 -8.59 -14.74
C VAL A 194 8.30 -7.60 -15.85
N THR A 195 8.25 -6.31 -15.50
CA THR A 195 8.01 -5.22 -16.45
C THR A 195 9.07 -4.13 -16.33
N GLY A 196 9.31 -3.42 -17.42
CA GLY A 196 10.17 -2.23 -17.46
C GLY A 196 9.34 -0.99 -17.77
N TRP A 197 9.68 0.13 -17.15
CA TRP A 197 8.97 1.40 -17.27
C TRP A 197 9.96 2.56 -17.31
N ASN A 198 9.74 3.54 -18.17
CA ASN A 198 10.53 4.76 -18.25
C ASN A 198 9.78 5.90 -17.56
N LEU A 199 10.37 6.50 -16.53
CA LEU A 199 9.99 7.79 -15.98
C LEU A 199 10.65 8.89 -16.82
N LEU A 200 9.82 9.65 -17.51
CA LEU A 200 10.22 10.70 -18.44
C LEU A 200 9.82 12.06 -17.88
N GLU A 201 10.63 13.07 -18.16
CA GLU A 201 10.36 14.49 -17.91
C GLU A 201 10.33 15.19 -19.27
N ASP A 202 9.27 15.94 -19.55
CA ASP A 202 9.16 16.71 -20.78
C ASP A 202 10.00 17.99 -20.68
N ASP A 203 10.92 18.17 -21.62
CA ASP A 203 11.91 19.26 -21.57
C ASP A 203 11.31 20.67 -21.69
N VAL A 204 10.10 20.78 -22.25
CA VAL A 204 9.46 22.08 -22.52
C VAL A 204 8.54 22.47 -21.37
N THR A 205 7.74 21.53 -20.89
CA THR A 205 6.66 21.74 -19.91
C THR A 205 7.05 21.35 -18.49
N GLY A 206 8.07 20.49 -18.32
CA GLY A 206 8.45 19.88 -17.05
C GLY A 206 7.43 18.83 -16.55
N ALA A 207 6.48 18.40 -17.40
CA ALA A 207 5.52 17.36 -17.05
C ALA A 207 6.20 16.00 -16.96
N PHE A 208 5.73 15.15 -16.06
CA PHE A 208 6.25 13.79 -15.89
C PHE A 208 5.27 12.74 -16.39
N THR A 209 5.79 11.69 -17.00
CA THR A 209 5.01 10.51 -17.42
C THR A 209 5.76 9.22 -17.10
N ILE A 210 5.01 8.13 -16.96
CA ILE A 210 5.59 6.77 -16.91
C ILE A 210 5.03 5.96 -18.07
N GLU A 211 5.93 5.43 -18.89
CA GLU A 211 5.58 4.65 -20.08
C GLU A 211 6.24 3.27 -20.06
N PRO A 212 5.64 2.23 -20.68
CA PRO A 212 6.31 0.93 -20.81
C PRO A 212 7.68 1.08 -21.49
N ALA A 213 8.72 0.52 -20.89
CA ALA A 213 10.03 0.44 -21.52
C ALA A 213 9.93 -0.51 -22.71
N ARG A 214 10.12 0.01 -23.92
CA ARG A 214 10.20 -0.84 -25.11
C ARG A 214 11.53 -1.58 -25.06
N PHE A 215 11.48 -2.90 -25.24
CA PHE A 215 12.67 -3.67 -25.58
C PHE A 215 13.18 -3.13 -26.92
N VAL A 216 14.38 -2.55 -26.92
CA VAL A 216 15.16 -2.34 -28.14
C VAL A 216 15.92 -3.63 -28.43
#